data_AF-A0A7S8EDT3-F1
#
_entry.id   AF-A0A7S8EDT3-F1
#
_cell.length_a   1.000
_cell.length_b   1.000
_cell.length_c   1.000
_cell.angle_alpha   90.00
_cell.angle_beta   90.00
_cell.angle_gamma   90.00
#
_symmetry.space_group_name_H-M   'P 1'
#
loop_
_entity.id
_entity.type
_entity.pdbx_description
1 polymer ?
#
loop_
_entity_poly.entity_id
_entity_poly.type
_entity_poly.pdbx_seq_one_letter_code
_entity_poly.pdbx_strand_id
1 'polypeptide(L)'
;MELETIMRPGLQGVIAAETRLSRPDGQRGVLVIAGYWLERIAPYATFEEMVYLLWHDRLPTAVELATFKAELAEKRALPPIAEDILRAAAAQKQPVMDALRMAAGTLNLVVDAADAQAAAQVAVAAFPTIVASYWRLLQGEALIAPRADLSHAANYLYMLTGDVPDADAVRALETYLNTVIDHGFNASTFTARVIASTQSDMIAAVVGAIGALKGPLHGGAPGPALDMVFEIGTPENAEPVIRAKLERGERLMGFGHRVYKVRDPRADVLNAAAERFFVGERAEFYALVRHVEQVALDLLEEYKPGRSLKTNVEFYTALVLHGIGLPTDLFSPTFAISRVGGWTAHALEHYASGRIIRPLAQYTGETERRWVPITERD
;
A
#
# COMPACT_ATOMS: atom_id res chain seq x y z
N MET A 1 -15.73 24.69 31.13
CA MET A 1 -14.28 24.49 31.23
C MET A 1 -13.76 24.60 29.80
N GLU A 2 -13.11 25.71 29.44
CA GLU A 2 -12.49 25.81 28.13
C GLU A 2 -11.39 24.75 28.05
N LEU A 3 -11.50 23.86 27.06
CA LEU A 3 -10.43 22.90 26.78
C LEU A 3 -9.22 23.70 26.29
N GLU A 4 -8.11 23.58 27.01
CA GLU A 4 -6.84 24.12 26.56
C GLU A 4 -6.52 23.53 25.18
N THR A 5 -6.59 24.36 24.14
CA THR A 5 -6.43 23.92 22.75
C THR A 5 -4.94 23.92 22.42
N ILE A 6 -4.36 22.72 22.27
CA ILE A 6 -2.94 22.56 21.97
C ILE A 6 -2.75 22.23 20.49
N MET A 7 -1.97 23.04 19.77
CA MET A 7 -1.61 22.77 18.38
C MET A 7 -0.67 21.56 18.28
N ARG A 8 -1.00 20.62 17.38
CA ARG A 8 -0.19 19.42 17.07
C ARG A 8 -0.01 19.27 15.55
N PRO A 9 1.00 19.95 14.95
CA PRO A 9 1.25 19.84 13.52
C PRO A 9 1.44 18.39 13.07
N GLY A 10 0.79 18.00 11.97
CA GLY A 10 0.84 16.64 11.44
C GLY A 10 0.23 15.55 12.32
N LEU A 11 -0.50 15.91 13.39
CA LEU A 11 -1.13 15.00 14.34
C LEU A 11 -0.14 14.03 15.04
N GLN A 12 1.15 14.40 15.12
CA GLN A 12 2.15 13.56 15.76
C GLN A 12 1.84 13.36 17.25
N GLY A 13 1.79 12.08 17.68
CA GLY A 13 1.49 11.70 19.07
C GLY A 13 0.01 11.83 19.45
N VAL A 14 -0.88 12.12 18.50
CA VAL A 14 -2.32 12.20 18.74
C VAL A 14 -2.97 10.84 18.46
N ILE A 15 -3.72 10.32 19.42
CA ILE A 15 -4.61 9.18 19.23
C ILE A 15 -5.94 9.72 18.69
N ALA A 16 -6.20 9.54 17.39
CA ALA A 16 -7.35 10.13 16.73
C ALA A 16 -8.65 9.32 16.90
N ALA A 17 -8.55 8.00 17.10
CA ALA A 17 -9.67 7.13 17.44
C ALA A 17 -9.15 5.80 18.02
N GLU A 18 -10.04 5.03 18.63
CA GLU A 18 -9.82 3.62 18.94
C GLU A 18 -9.97 2.78 17.67
N THR A 19 -9.22 1.69 17.56
CA THR A 19 -9.31 0.75 16.45
C THR A 19 -8.87 -0.64 16.89
N ARG A 20 -9.52 -1.68 16.36
CA ARG A 20 -9.11 -3.09 16.55
C ARG A 20 -8.26 -3.63 15.39
N LEU A 21 -8.15 -2.87 14.30
CA LEU A 21 -7.68 -3.37 13.01
C LEU A 21 -6.17 -3.58 12.94
N SER A 22 -5.37 -2.60 13.37
CA SER A 22 -3.92 -2.78 13.45
C SER A 22 -3.24 -1.82 14.41
N ARG A 23 -2.05 -2.21 14.87
CA ARG A 23 -1.21 -1.42 15.76
C ARG A 23 0.27 -1.57 15.39
N PRO A 24 0.89 -0.59 14.72
CA PRO A 24 2.34 -0.55 14.56
C PRO A 24 3.01 -0.08 15.86
N ASP A 25 3.97 -0.86 16.35
CA ASP A 25 4.79 -0.57 17.52
C ASP A 25 6.22 -0.27 17.09
N GLY A 26 6.50 1.02 16.86
CA GLY A 26 7.78 1.50 16.33
C GLY A 26 8.99 1.23 17.23
N GLN A 27 8.77 1.12 18.55
CA GLN A 27 9.83 0.93 19.52
C GLN A 27 10.21 -0.54 19.66
N ARG A 28 9.20 -1.43 19.64
CA ARG A 28 9.42 -2.88 19.78
C ARG A 28 9.61 -3.60 18.45
N GLY A 29 9.31 -2.96 17.32
CA GLY A 29 9.38 -3.59 16.01
C GLY A 29 8.28 -4.62 15.81
N VAL A 30 7.08 -4.35 16.31
CA VAL A 30 5.93 -5.28 16.22
C VAL A 30 4.84 -4.63 15.40
N LEU A 31 4.21 -5.39 14.50
CA LEU A 31 2.96 -4.99 13.85
C LEU A 31 1.89 -6.01 14.21
N VAL A 32 0.81 -5.53 14.83
CA VAL A 32 -0.37 -6.34 15.09
C VAL A 32 -1.42 -6.06 14.02
N ILE A 33 -2.00 -7.10 13.42
CA ILE A 33 -3.15 -7.05 12.51
C ILE A 33 -4.28 -7.88 13.12
N ALA A 34 -5.39 -7.24 13.48
CA ALA A 34 -6.58 -7.86 14.07
C ALA A 34 -6.26 -8.91 15.16
N GLY A 35 -5.37 -8.56 16.09
CA GLY A 35 -4.94 -9.43 17.19
C GLY A 35 -3.74 -10.34 16.91
N TYR A 36 -3.34 -10.54 15.66
CA TYR A 36 -2.20 -11.38 15.29
C TYR A 36 -0.92 -10.58 15.09
N TRP A 37 0.21 -11.09 15.54
CA TRP A 37 1.51 -10.55 15.12
C TRP A 37 1.71 -10.84 13.64
N LEU A 38 2.16 -9.85 12.87
CA LEU A 38 2.22 -9.92 11.41
C LEU A 38 2.99 -11.16 10.93
N GLU A 39 4.14 -11.44 11.54
CA GLU A 39 5.01 -12.56 11.22
C GLU A 39 4.36 -13.93 11.48
N ARG A 40 3.28 -13.98 12.26
CA ARG A 40 2.52 -15.20 12.56
C ARG A 40 1.35 -15.42 11.63
N ILE A 41 0.99 -14.45 10.78
CA ILE A 41 -0.19 -14.55 9.92
C ILE A 41 0.11 -14.27 8.45
N ALA A 42 0.92 -13.26 8.12
CA ALA A 42 1.16 -12.84 6.74
C ALA A 42 1.78 -13.94 5.84
N PRO A 43 2.71 -14.80 6.32
CA PRO A 43 3.26 -15.89 5.50
C PRO A 43 2.29 -17.04 5.21
N TYR A 44 1.18 -17.13 5.95
CA TYR A 44 0.33 -18.32 5.96
C TYR A 44 -1.07 -18.05 5.42
N ALA A 45 -1.66 -16.91 5.76
CA ALA A 45 -2.99 -16.55 5.29
C ALA A 45 -3.00 -16.27 3.78
N THR A 46 -4.14 -16.52 3.13
CA THR A 46 -4.48 -15.94 1.84
C THR A 46 -4.88 -14.47 2.00
N PHE A 47 -4.84 -13.69 0.92
CA PHE A 47 -5.28 -12.30 0.98
C PHE A 47 -6.77 -12.19 1.36
N GLU A 48 -7.60 -13.10 0.84
CA GLU A 48 -9.03 -13.14 1.14
C GLU A 48 -9.32 -13.44 2.62
N GLU A 49 -8.53 -14.31 3.27
CA GLU A 49 -8.61 -14.54 4.73
C GLU A 49 -8.27 -13.28 5.52
N MET A 50 -7.25 -12.53 5.10
CA MET A 50 -6.85 -11.29 5.77
C MET A 50 -7.93 -10.21 5.65
N VAL A 51 -8.54 -10.05 4.47
CA VAL A 51 -9.66 -9.12 4.28
C VAL A 51 -10.85 -9.54 5.14
N TYR A 52 -11.20 -10.83 5.13
CA TYR A 52 -12.28 -11.36 5.96
C TYR A 52 -12.02 -11.09 7.46
N LEU A 53 -10.80 -11.36 7.94
CA LEU A 53 -10.40 -11.10 9.32
C LEU A 53 -10.57 -9.62 9.69
N LEU A 54 -10.14 -8.69 8.83
CA LEU A 54 -10.27 -7.27 9.10
C LEU A 54 -11.74 -6.85 9.20
N TRP A 55 -12.63 -7.40 8.38
CA TRP A 55 -14.04 -7.04 8.38
C TRP A 55 -14.85 -7.71 9.49
N HIS A 56 -14.53 -8.96 9.84
CA HIS A 56 -15.34 -9.80 10.73
C HIS A 56 -14.74 -10.05 12.12
N ASP A 57 -13.51 -9.59 12.37
CA ASP A 57 -12.79 -9.77 13.64
C ASP A 57 -12.53 -11.22 14.04
N ARG A 58 -12.51 -12.13 13.06
CA ARG A 58 -12.14 -13.54 13.22
C ARG A 58 -11.73 -14.12 11.88
N LEU A 59 -10.99 -15.23 11.91
CA LEU A 59 -10.72 -16.00 10.70
C LEU A 59 -12.00 -16.71 10.21
N PRO A 60 -12.16 -16.85 8.88
CA PRO A 60 -13.28 -17.59 8.31
C PRO A 60 -13.14 -19.09 8.53
N THR A 61 -14.27 -19.80 8.60
CA THR A 61 -14.31 -21.25 8.35
C THR A 61 -14.07 -21.54 6.86
N ALA A 62 -13.80 -22.80 6.51
CA ALA A 62 -13.58 -23.19 5.11
C ALA A 62 -14.78 -22.85 4.19
N VAL A 63 -16.01 -23.01 4.70
CA VAL A 63 -17.24 -22.68 3.95
C VAL A 63 -17.36 -21.17 3.76
N GLU A 64 -17.15 -20.39 4.82
CA GLU A 64 -17.20 -18.92 4.75
C GLU A 64 -16.14 -18.36 3.81
N LEU A 65 -14.92 -18.91 3.84
CA LEU A 65 -13.86 -18.49 2.93
C LEU A 65 -14.20 -18.83 1.48
N ALA A 66 -14.74 -20.01 1.21
CA ALA A 66 -15.16 -20.40 -0.14
C ALA A 66 -16.25 -19.47 -0.69
N THR A 67 -17.27 -19.17 0.12
CA THR A 67 -18.32 -18.21 -0.23
C THR A 67 -17.75 -16.81 -0.46
N PHE A 68 -16.91 -16.32 0.45
CA PHE A 68 -16.31 -15.00 0.35
C PHE A 68 -15.44 -14.84 -0.91
N LYS A 69 -14.66 -15.88 -1.26
CA LYS A 69 -13.87 -15.90 -2.50
C LYS A 69 -14.74 -15.85 -3.74
N ALA A 70 -15.86 -16.59 -3.77
CA ALA A 70 -16.82 -16.56 -4.87
C ALA A 70 -17.46 -15.17 -5.01
N GLU A 71 -17.90 -14.57 -3.90
CA GLU A 71 -18.50 -13.21 -3.89
C GLU A 71 -17.53 -12.13 -4.37
N LEU A 72 -16.24 -12.24 -4.05
CA LEU A 72 -15.21 -11.35 -4.59
C LEU A 72 -14.95 -11.63 -6.07
N ALA A 73 -14.91 -12.90 -6.48
CA ALA A 73 -14.66 -13.27 -7.87
C ALA A 73 -15.74 -12.72 -8.83
N GLU A 74 -17.01 -12.75 -8.42
CA GLU A 74 -18.15 -12.21 -9.18
C GLU A 74 -18.06 -10.68 -9.37
N LYS A 75 -17.35 -9.98 -8.49
CA LYS A 75 -17.23 -8.51 -8.47
C LYS A 75 -15.95 -7.98 -9.14
N ARG A 76 -15.19 -8.83 -9.84
CA ARG A 76 -13.91 -8.44 -10.49
C ARG A 76 -14.09 -7.64 -11.77
N ALA A 77 -15.24 -7.76 -12.45
CA ALA A 77 -15.49 -7.09 -13.73
C ALA A 77 -15.65 -5.58 -13.56
N LEU A 78 -15.20 -4.82 -14.55
CA LEU A 78 -15.30 -3.36 -14.56
C LEU A 78 -16.57 -2.91 -15.31
N PRO A 79 -17.20 -1.80 -14.91
CA PRO A 79 -18.20 -1.17 -15.77
C PRO A 79 -17.55 -0.69 -17.08
N PRO A 80 -18.26 -0.71 -18.23
CA PRO A 80 -17.67 -0.32 -19.53
C PRO A 80 -16.99 1.05 -19.53
N ILE A 81 -17.57 2.03 -18.82
CA ILE A 81 -16.99 3.38 -18.71
C ILE A 81 -15.62 3.40 -18.02
N ALA A 82 -15.34 2.44 -17.12
CA ALA A 82 -14.02 2.32 -16.52
C ALA A 82 -12.98 1.97 -17.59
N GLU A 83 -13.30 1.04 -18.49
CA GLU A 83 -12.40 0.68 -19.59
C GLU A 83 -12.17 1.86 -20.54
N ASP A 84 -13.21 2.64 -20.86
CA ASP A 84 -13.08 3.84 -21.68
C ASP A 84 -12.14 4.88 -21.04
N ILE A 85 -12.27 5.10 -19.73
CA ILE A 85 -11.36 5.97 -18.97
C ILE A 85 -9.94 5.43 -19.01
N LEU A 86 -9.74 4.12 -18.82
CA LEU A 86 -8.41 3.52 -18.87
C LEU A 86 -7.77 3.64 -20.26
N ARG A 87 -8.54 3.47 -21.34
CA ARG A 87 -8.07 3.67 -22.72
C ARG A 87 -7.67 5.13 -22.96
N ALA A 88 -8.49 6.08 -22.54
CA ALA A 88 -8.18 7.51 -22.65
C ALA A 88 -6.93 7.88 -21.83
N ALA A 89 -6.80 7.36 -20.62
CA ALA A 89 -5.63 7.56 -19.77
C ALA A 89 -4.35 6.97 -20.38
N ALA A 90 -4.45 5.77 -20.98
CA ALA A 90 -3.33 5.09 -21.61
C ALA A 90 -2.86 5.83 -22.88
N ALA A 91 -3.80 6.34 -23.68
CA ALA A 91 -3.49 7.19 -24.83
C ALA A 91 -2.71 8.46 -24.44
N GLN A 92 -2.95 8.98 -23.23
CA GLN A 92 -2.25 10.12 -22.66
C GLN A 92 -1.09 9.73 -21.73
N LYS A 93 -0.72 8.44 -21.68
CA LYS A 93 0.36 7.88 -20.85
C LYS A 93 0.33 8.37 -19.39
N GLN A 94 -0.85 8.38 -18.79
CA GLN A 94 -0.99 8.83 -17.40
C GLN A 94 -0.26 7.88 -16.43
N PRO A 95 0.20 8.35 -15.27
CA PRO A 95 0.74 7.46 -14.24
C PRO A 95 -0.28 6.38 -13.81
N VAL A 96 0.18 5.17 -13.53
CA VAL A 96 -0.71 4.03 -13.18
C VAL A 96 -1.60 4.33 -11.98
N MET A 97 -1.08 5.03 -10.97
CA MET A 97 -1.86 5.46 -9.81
C MET A 97 -2.98 6.47 -10.16
N ASP A 98 -2.78 7.31 -11.19
CA ASP A 98 -3.84 8.21 -11.67
C ASP A 98 -4.93 7.45 -12.40
N ALA A 99 -4.55 6.51 -13.27
CA ALA A 99 -5.50 5.65 -13.96
C ALA A 99 -6.33 4.81 -12.97
N LEU A 100 -5.68 4.25 -11.94
CA LEU A 100 -6.37 3.57 -10.84
C LEU A 100 -7.37 4.50 -10.15
N ARG A 101 -6.96 5.72 -9.77
CA ARG A 101 -7.85 6.70 -9.12
C ARG A 101 -9.06 7.06 -10.00
N MET A 102 -8.84 7.29 -11.29
CA MET A 102 -9.89 7.68 -12.23
C MET A 102 -10.90 6.55 -12.43
N ALA A 103 -10.43 5.33 -12.70
CA ALA A 103 -11.31 4.18 -12.90
C ALA A 103 -12.03 3.74 -11.62
N ALA A 104 -11.36 3.78 -10.46
CA ALA A 104 -11.96 3.41 -9.18
C ALA A 104 -13.20 4.25 -8.83
N GLY A 105 -13.24 5.53 -9.24
CA GLY A 105 -14.42 6.38 -9.03
C GLY A 105 -15.67 5.93 -9.78
N THR A 106 -15.52 5.11 -10.83
CA THR A 106 -16.66 4.57 -11.59
C THR A 106 -17.29 3.33 -10.95
N LEU A 107 -16.67 2.74 -9.93
CA LEU A 107 -17.16 1.51 -9.29
C LEU A 107 -18.52 1.71 -8.60
N ASN A 108 -18.90 2.94 -8.26
CA ASN A 108 -20.25 3.28 -7.78
C ASN A 108 -21.36 2.98 -8.80
N LEU A 109 -21.04 2.72 -10.07
CA LEU A 109 -22.04 2.39 -11.09
C LEU A 109 -22.48 0.92 -11.05
N VAL A 110 -21.75 0.06 -10.34
CA VAL A 110 -22.03 -1.39 -10.27
C VAL A 110 -22.42 -1.84 -8.86
N VAL A 111 -22.62 -0.90 -7.94
CA VAL A 111 -22.99 -1.18 -6.55
C VAL A 111 -23.87 -0.06 -6.00
N ASP A 112 -24.81 -0.44 -5.13
CA ASP A 112 -25.56 0.55 -4.36
C ASP A 112 -24.63 1.22 -3.33
N ALA A 113 -24.46 2.53 -3.44
CA ALA A 113 -23.62 3.31 -2.53
C ALA A 113 -24.12 3.27 -1.08
N ALA A 114 -25.40 2.96 -0.85
CA ALA A 114 -25.95 2.77 0.50
C ALA A 114 -25.46 1.47 1.17
N ASP A 115 -25.06 0.47 0.39
CA ASP A 115 -24.48 -0.78 0.90
C ASP A 115 -22.96 -0.68 0.96
N ALA A 116 -22.46 -0.15 2.08
CA ALA A 116 -21.03 0.02 2.31
C ALA A 116 -20.24 -1.31 2.27
N GLN A 117 -20.88 -2.43 2.64
CA GLN A 117 -20.23 -3.74 2.64
C GLN A 117 -20.08 -4.27 1.22
N ALA A 118 -21.14 -4.20 0.41
CA ALA A 118 -21.07 -4.55 -1.01
C ALA A 118 -20.09 -3.66 -1.76
N ALA A 119 -20.08 -2.36 -1.48
CA ALA A 119 -19.14 -1.41 -2.09
C ALA A 119 -17.68 -1.70 -1.71
N ALA A 120 -17.43 -2.14 -0.46
CA ALA A 120 -16.12 -2.60 -0.03
C ALA A 120 -15.67 -3.85 -0.80
N GLN A 121 -16.57 -4.82 -0.99
CA GLN A 121 -16.31 -6.02 -1.80
C GLN A 121 -15.97 -5.66 -3.26
N VAL A 122 -16.72 -4.75 -3.88
CA VAL A 122 -16.44 -4.27 -5.25
C VAL A 122 -15.07 -3.58 -5.32
N ALA A 123 -14.74 -2.70 -4.37
CA ALA A 123 -13.45 -2.02 -4.34
C ALA A 123 -12.30 -3.03 -4.22
N VAL A 124 -12.36 -3.96 -3.27
CA VAL A 124 -11.33 -4.99 -3.11
C VAL A 124 -11.22 -5.84 -4.38
N ALA A 125 -12.33 -6.32 -4.94
CA ALA A 125 -12.33 -7.24 -6.08
C ALA A 125 -11.84 -6.60 -7.39
N ALA A 126 -12.21 -5.36 -7.68
CA ALA A 126 -11.97 -4.72 -8.97
C ALA A 126 -10.57 -4.10 -9.12
N PHE A 127 -9.87 -3.80 -8.02
CA PHE A 127 -8.56 -3.13 -8.04
C PHE A 127 -7.51 -3.85 -8.90
N PRO A 128 -7.31 -5.17 -8.78
CA PRO A 128 -6.43 -5.92 -9.69
C PRO A 128 -6.81 -5.77 -11.16
N THR A 129 -8.11 -5.81 -11.47
CA THR A 129 -8.60 -5.70 -12.85
C THR A 129 -8.33 -4.31 -13.43
N ILE A 130 -8.49 -3.26 -12.64
CA ILE A 130 -8.14 -1.89 -13.05
C ILE A 130 -6.65 -1.78 -13.36
N VAL A 131 -5.80 -2.22 -12.43
CA VAL A 131 -4.33 -2.09 -12.57
C VAL A 131 -3.81 -2.93 -13.73
N ALA A 132 -4.23 -4.20 -13.84
CA ALA A 132 -3.78 -5.09 -14.90
C ALA A 132 -4.29 -4.65 -16.28
N SER A 133 -5.57 -4.27 -16.39
CA SER A 133 -6.13 -3.73 -17.64
C SER A 133 -5.36 -2.49 -18.09
N TYR A 134 -5.08 -1.56 -17.17
CA TYR A 134 -4.34 -0.36 -17.52
C TYR A 134 -2.90 -0.66 -17.96
N TRP A 135 -2.23 -1.57 -17.27
CA TRP A 135 -0.88 -1.99 -17.63
C TRP A 135 -0.83 -2.55 -19.05
N ARG A 136 -1.75 -3.46 -19.40
CA ARG A 136 -1.82 -4.02 -20.75
C ARG A 136 -2.10 -2.96 -21.81
N LEU A 137 -3.00 -2.02 -21.53
CA LEU A 137 -3.25 -0.88 -22.43
C LEU A 137 -2.02 -0.01 -22.65
N LEU A 138 -1.20 0.23 -21.61
CA LEU A 138 0.07 0.95 -21.74
C LEU A 138 1.07 0.19 -22.63
N GLN A 139 1.06 -1.14 -22.60
CA GLN A 139 1.90 -1.98 -23.46
C GLN A 139 1.32 -2.18 -24.86
N GLY A 140 0.14 -1.63 -25.16
CA GLY A 140 -0.55 -1.85 -26.44
C GLY A 140 -1.12 -3.27 -26.59
N GLU A 141 -1.28 -3.98 -25.48
CA GLU A 141 -1.76 -5.36 -25.44
C GLU A 141 -3.28 -5.43 -25.26
N ALA A 142 -3.88 -6.53 -25.72
CA ALA A 142 -5.31 -6.79 -25.51
C ALA A 142 -5.63 -7.00 -24.03
N LEU A 143 -6.82 -6.57 -23.59
CA LEU A 143 -7.30 -6.79 -22.23
C LEU A 143 -7.53 -8.29 -21.97
N ILE A 144 -7.30 -8.72 -20.73
CA ILE A 144 -7.55 -10.08 -20.26
C ILE A 144 -8.63 -10.02 -19.20
N ALA A 145 -9.70 -10.80 -19.39
CA ALA A 145 -10.80 -10.86 -18.45
C ALA A 145 -10.38 -11.57 -17.15
N PRO A 146 -10.91 -11.15 -15.98
CA PRO A 146 -10.64 -11.84 -14.73
C PRO A 146 -11.22 -13.27 -14.76
N ARG A 147 -10.50 -14.20 -14.14
CA ARG A 147 -10.89 -15.60 -14.00
C ARG A 147 -11.44 -15.88 -12.61
N ALA A 148 -12.63 -16.46 -12.51
CA ALA A 148 -13.27 -16.70 -11.21
C ALA A 148 -12.66 -17.87 -10.41
N ASP A 149 -11.98 -18.80 -11.07
CA ASP A 149 -11.38 -19.99 -10.46
C ASP A 149 -10.03 -19.72 -9.77
N LEU A 150 -9.41 -18.56 -10.05
CA LEU A 150 -8.14 -18.15 -9.45
C LEU A 150 -8.34 -17.34 -8.15
N SER A 151 -7.42 -17.51 -7.20
CA SER A 151 -7.33 -16.65 -6.01
C SER A 151 -7.07 -15.18 -6.39
N HIS A 152 -7.26 -14.27 -5.46
CA HIS A 152 -7.07 -12.84 -5.71
C HIS A 152 -5.68 -12.51 -6.28
N ALA A 153 -4.62 -13.00 -5.66
CA ALA A 153 -3.24 -12.80 -6.11
C ALA A 153 -2.95 -13.51 -7.44
N ALA A 154 -3.42 -14.75 -7.62
CA ALA A 154 -3.21 -15.51 -8.85
C ALA A 154 -3.92 -14.86 -10.05
N ASN A 155 -5.15 -14.38 -9.85
CA ASN A 155 -5.89 -13.66 -10.88
C ASN A 155 -5.19 -12.35 -11.27
N TYR A 156 -4.61 -11.62 -10.31
CA TYR A 156 -3.87 -10.40 -10.61
C TYR A 156 -2.67 -10.66 -11.54
N LEU A 157 -1.83 -11.63 -11.19
CA LEU A 157 -0.68 -12.02 -12.02
C LEU A 157 -1.12 -12.53 -13.39
N TYR A 158 -2.16 -13.39 -13.43
CA TYR A 158 -2.75 -13.89 -14.67
C TYR A 158 -3.22 -12.76 -15.60
N MET A 159 -3.91 -11.75 -15.07
CA MET A 159 -4.38 -10.63 -15.90
C MET A 159 -3.24 -9.74 -16.39
N LEU A 160 -2.06 -9.75 -15.75
CA LEU A 160 -0.89 -9.00 -16.23
C LEU A 160 -0.25 -9.67 -17.44
N THR A 161 -0.08 -11.00 -17.40
CA THR A 161 0.75 -11.74 -18.38
C THR A 161 -0.07 -12.57 -19.37
N GLY A 162 -1.24 -13.06 -18.95
CA GLY A 162 -2.05 -14.06 -19.66
C GLY A 162 -1.71 -15.50 -19.31
N ASP A 163 -0.65 -15.73 -18.54
CA ASP A 163 -0.23 -17.04 -18.10
C ASP A 163 -0.68 -17.31 -16.66
N VAL A 164 -1.06 -18.55 -16.36
CA VAL A 164 -1.37 -18.94 -14.98
C VAL A 164 -0.06 -18.94 -14.18
N PRO A 165 0.06 -18.12 -13.11
CA PRO A 165 1.29 -18.05 -12.33
C PRO A 165 1.55 -19.35 -11.57
N ASP A 166 2.83 -19.67 -11.33
CA ASP A 166 3.20 -20.76 -10.46
C ASP A 166 2.85 -20.49 -8.99
N ALA A 167 2.82 -21.55 -8.18
CA ALA A 167 2.42 -21.47 -6.78
C ALA A 167 3.37 -20.61 -5.92
N ASP A 168 4.67 -20.56 -6.26
CA ASP A 168 5.66 -19.81 -5.51
C ASP A 168 5.50 -18.30 -5.74
N ALA A 169 5.23 -17.89 -6.98
CA ALA A 169 4.94 -16.50 -7.33
C ALA A 169 3.63 -16.02 -6.69
N VAL A 170 2.59 -16.87 -6.71
CA VAL A 170 1.33 -16.57 -6.01
C VAL A 170 1.58 -16.40 -4.52
N ARG A 171 2.32 -17.32 -3.89
CA ARG A 171 2.58 -17.26 -2.45
C ARG A 171 3.45 -16.07 -2.04
N ALA A 172 4.43 -15.71 -2.86
CA ALA A 172 5.26 -14.52 -2.65
C ALA A 172 4.42 -13.24 -2.72
N LEU A 173 3.56 -13.11 -3.74
CA LEU A 173 2.64 -11.99 -3.86
C LEU A 173 1.62 -11.93 -2.71
N GLU A 174 0.99 -13.04 -2.33
CA GLU A 174 0.06 -13.05 -1.20
C GLU A 174 0.73 -12.63 0.10
N THR A 175 1.95 -13.12 0.36
CA THR A 175 2.71 -12.71 1.56
C THR A 175 2.99 -11.22 1.53
N TYR A 176 3.34 -10.67 0.36
CA TYR A 176 3.48 -9.22 0.19
C TYR A 176 2.17 -8.47 0.47
N LEU A 177 1.06 -8.87 -0.17
CA LEU A 177 -0.24 -8.24 0.02
C LEU A 177 -0.68 -8.27 1.49
N ASN A 178 -0.47 -9.38 2.18
CA ASN A 178 -0.79 -9.51 3.61
C ASN A 178 0.09 -8.62 4.48
N THR A 179 1.38 -8.52 4.15
CA THR A 179 2.36 -7.73 4.91
C THR A 179 2.01 -6.24 4.92
N VAL A 180 1.43 -5.76 3.82
CA VAL A 180 1.13 -4.33 3.65
C VAL A 180 -0.37 -4.03 3.70
N ILE A 181 -1.21 -5.01 4.08
CA ILE A 181 -2.67 -4.87 4.07
C ILE A 181 -3.18 -3.76 4.98
N ASP A 182 -2.53 -3.51 6.12
CA ASP A 182 -2.82 -2.38 7.00
C ASP A 182 -1.62 -1.91 7.83
N HIS A 183 -1.63 -0.63 8.21
CA HIS A 183 -0.55 0.00 8.97
C HIS A 183 -1.04 1.20 9.78
N GLY A 184 -2.07 0.96 10.60
CA GLY A 184 -2.71 1.96 11.44
C GLY A 184 -3.24 3.18 10.67
N PHE A 185 -3.27 4.33 11.35
CA PHE A 185 -3.79 5.58 10.81
C PHE A 185 -2.72 6.35 10.01
N ASN A 186 -2.06 5.67 9.08
CA ASN A 186 -1.24 6.34 8.07
C ASN A 186 -2.11 7.28 7.20
N ALA A 187 -1.47 8.17 6.43
CA ALA A 187 -2.15 9.27 5.76
C ALA A 187 -3.33 8.82 4.88
N SER A 188 -3.16 7.77 4.07
CA SER A 188 -4.26 7.27 3.22
C SER A 188 -5.40 6.63 4.00
N THR A 189 -5.09 5.86 5.06
CA THR A 189 -6.13 5.36 5.97
C THR A 189 -6.90 6.50 6.63
N PHE A 190 -6.19 7.49 7.16
CA PHE A 190 -6.80 8.60 7.88
C PHE A 190 -7.68 9.43 6.95
N THR A 191 -7.25 9.64 5.70
CA THR A 191 -8.09 10.25 4.65
C THR A 191 -9.36 9.45 4.39
N ALA A 192 -9.27 8.12 4.25
CA ALA A 192 -10.45 7.27 4.09
C ALA A 192 -11.44 7.44 5.24
N ARG A 193 -10.92 7.48 6.48
CA ARG A 193 -11.73 7.69 7.69
C ARG A 193 -12.34 9.09 7.75
N VAL A 194 -11.61 10.14 7.34
CA VAL A 194 -12.14 11.52 7.27
C VAL A 194 -13.33 11.58 6.32
N ILE A 195 -13.24 10.97 5.13
CA ILE A 195 -14.33 10.92 4.16
C ILE A 195 -15.51 10.08 4.71
N ALA A 196 -15.22 8.92 5.29
CA ALA A 196 -16.25 8.11 5.94
C ALA A 196 -16.95 8.87 7.10
N SER A 197 -16.23 9.74 7.80
CA SER A 197 -16.77 10.53 8.94
C SER A 197 -17.82 11.54 8.55
N THR A 198 -17.87 11.93 7.27
CA THR A 198 -18.91 12.80 6.72
C THR A 198 -20.13 12.01 6.23
N GLN A 199 -20.17 10.69 6.45
CA GLN A 199 -21.16 9.77 5.87
C GLN A 199 -21.16 9.72 4.34
N SER A 200 -20.01 10.00 3.71
CA SER A 200 -19.84 9.75 2.28
C SER A 200 -19.81 8.23 2.00
N ASP A 201 -19.98 7.83 0.75
CA ASP A 201 -19.93 6.42 0.35
C ASP A 201 -18.52 5.80 0.40
N MET A 202 -18.48 4.46 0.42
CA MET A 202 -17.25 3.66 0.49
C MET A 202 -16.29 3.91 -0.68
N ILE A 203 -16.79 4.04 -1.91
CA ILE A 203 -15.94 4.24 -3.08
C ILE A 203 -15.30 5.64 -3.02
N ALA A 204 -16.02 6.68 -2.59
CA ALA A 204 -15.44 8.00 -2.34
C ALA A 204 -14.30 7.94 -1.30
N ALA A 205 -14.48 7.22 -0.20
CA ALA A 205 -13.44 7.03 0.82
C ALA A 205 -12.19 6.35 0.24
N VAL A 206 -12.38 5.31 -0.58
CA VAL A 206 -11.30 4.60 -1.27
C VAL A 206 -10.58 5.49 -2.29
N VAL A 207 -11.31 6.25 -3.11
CA VAL A 207 -10.71 7.17 -4.10
C VAL A 207 -9.90 8.27 -3.41
N GLY A 208 -10.38 8.82 -2.30
CA GLY A 208 -9.61 9.76 -1.48
C GLY A 208 -8.34 9.13 -0.89
N ALA A 209 -8.42 7.87 -0.45
CA ALA A 209 -7.27 7.13 0.05
C ALA A 209 -6.21 6.91 -1.05
N ILE A 210 -6.61 6.60 -2.29
CA ILE A 210 -5.71 6.51 -3.45
C ILE A 210 -5.00 7.86 -3.68
N GLY A 211 -5.75 8.97 -3.64
CA GLY A 211 -5.20 10.32 -3.80
C GLY A 211 -4.13 10.63 -2.75
N ALA A 212 -4.36 10.27 -1.50
CA ALA A 212 -3.38 10.41 -0.43
C ALA A 212 -2.18 9.44 -0.58
N LEU A 213 -2.43 8.20 -1.02
CA LEU A 213 -1.39 7.19 -1.20
C LEU A 213 -0.39 7.58 -2.30
N LYS A 214 -0.87 8.13 -3.41
CA LYS A 214 -0.04 8.54 -4.55
C LYS A 214 0.98 9.64 -4.18
N GLY A 215 0.73 10.40 -3.11
CA GLY A 215 1.62 11.48 -2.69
C GLY A 215 3.07 10.98 -2.46
N PRO A 216 4.11 11.69 -2.94
CA PRO A 216 5.50 11.23 -2.87
C PRO A 216 6.05 11.12 -1.43
N LEU A 217 5.36 11.70 -0.45
CA LEU A 217 5.70 11.61 0.97
C LEU A 217 4.99 10.45 1.69
N HIS A 218 4.19 9.65 0.98
CA HIS A 218 3.44 8.50 1.53
C HIS A 218 3.79 7.21 0.78
N GLY A 219 2.97 6.77 -0.17
CA GLY A 219 3.17 5.52 -0.91
C GLY A 219 4.20 5.61 -2.04
N GLY A 220 5.21 6.47 -1.89
CA GLY A 220 6.28 6.66 -2.86
C GLY A 220 6.87 5.33 -3.30
N ALA A 221 7.21 5.21 -4.59
CA ALA A 221 7.56 3.93 -5.20
C ALA A 221 8.83 3.34 -4.54
N PRO A 222 8.80 2.08 -4.07
CA PRO A 222 9.97 1.39 -3.54
C PRO A 222 10.97 0.99 -4.64
N GLY A 223 10.66 1.27 -5.92
CA GLY A 223 11.46 0.92 -7.10
C GLY A 223 12.96 1.19 -6.92
N PRO A 224 13.38 2.38 -6.44
CA PRO A 224 14.79 2.70 -6.28
C PRO A 224 15.56 1.88 -5.23
N ALA A 225 14.89 1.09 -4.39
CA ALA A 225 15.56 0.31 -3.35
C ALA A 225 16.40 -0.85 -3.93
N LEU A 226 15.96 -1.44 -5.05
CA LEU A 226 16.73 -2.47 -5.77
C LEU A 226 17.71 -1.90 -6.79
N ASP A 227 17.50 -0.68 -7.27
CA ASP A 227 18.41 -0.05 -8.24
C ASP A 227 19.86 -0.06 -7.74
N MET A 228 20.05 0.14 -6.43
CA MET A 228 21.36 0.04 -5.78
C MET A 228 21.97 -1.36 -5.90
N VAL A 229 21.18 -2.42 -5.75
CA VAL A 229 21.67 -3.80 -5.89
C VAL A 229 22.08 -4.07 -7.34
N PHE A 230 21.30 -3.60 -8.31
CA PHE A 230 21.64 -3.75 -9.74
C PHE A 230 22.87 -2.94 -10.14
N GLU A 231 23.03 -1.72 -9.61
CA GLU A 231 24.22 -0.89 -9.81
C GLU A 231 25.49 -1.57 -9.26
N ILE A 232 25.36 -2.24 -8.10
CA ILE A 232 26.47 -2.97 -7.48
C ILE A 232 26.88 -4.18 -8.32
N GLY A 233 25.91 -4.99 -8.75
CA GLY A 233 26.12 -6.14 -9.64
C GLY A 233 26.85 -7.34 -9.01
N THR A 234 28.01 -7.14 -8.37
CA THR A 234 28.79 -8.18 -7.68
C THR A 234 29.14 -7.77 -6.25
N PRO A 235 29.36 -8.73 -5.33
CA PRO A 235 29.63 -8.43 -3.92
C PRO A 235 30.80 -7.47 -3.68
N GLU A 236 31.86 -7.56 -4.49
CA GLU A 236 33.09 -6.76 -4.34
C GLU A 236 32.84 -5.26 -4.56
N ASN A 237 31.80 -4.91 -5.34
CA ASN A 237 31.44 -3.52 -5.62
C ASN A 237 30.56 -2.90 -4.53
N ALA A 238 30.02 -3.70 -3.59
CA ALA A 238 29.02 -3.22 -2.64
C ALA A 238 29.56 -2.08 -1.77
N GLU A 239 30.71 -2.27 -1.13
CA GLU A 239 31.31 -1.26 -0.27
C GLU A 239 31.67 0.04 -1.03
N PRO A 240 32.47 0.01 -2.12
CA PRO A 240 32.87 1.25 -2.79
C PRO A 240 31.68 2.04 -3.36
N VAL A 241 30.66 1.37 -3.90
CA VAL A 241 29.47 2.03 -4.46
C VAL A 241 28.64 2.69 -3.35
N ILE A 242 28.34 1.96 -2.27
CA ILE A 242 27.52 2.49 -1.18
C ILE A 242 28.25 3.64 -0.47
N ARG A 243 29.56 3.48 -0.23
CA ARG A 243 30.41 4.52 0.37
C ARG A 243 30.35 5.82 -0.42
N ALA A 244 30.54 5.73 -1.75
CA ALA A 244 30.50 6.90 -2.63
C ALA A 244 29.14 7.62 -2.61
N LYS A 245 28.02 6.88 -2.53
CA LYS A 245 26.67 7.47 -2.39
C LYS A 245 26.53 8.24 -1.07
N LEU A 246 26.98 7.66 0.04
CA LEU A 246 26.93 8.29 1.36
C LEU A 246 27.79 9.55 1.43
N GLU A 247 28.99 9.53 0.82
CA GLU A 247 29.89 10.69 0.74
C GLU A 247 29.31 11.84 -0.07
N ARG A 248 28.46 11.56 -1.06
CA ARG A 248 27.69 12.57 -1.80
C ARG A 248 26.44 13.07 -1.05
N GLY A 249 26.19 12.57 0.16
CA GLY A 249 25.05 12.95 0.98
C GLY A 249 23.72 12.32 0.53
N GLU A 250 23.77 11.31 -0.34
CA GLU A 250 22.58 10.61 -0.81
C GLU A 250 21.88 9.84 0.33
N ARG A 251 20.59 9.56 0.14
CA ARG A 251 19.82 8.67 1.02
C ARG A 251 19.80 7.28 0.39
N LEU A 252 20.11 6.26 1.18
CA LEU A 252 19.96 4.87 0.76
C LEU A 252 18.48 4.48 0.88
N MET A 253 17.84 4.26 -0.26
CA MET A 253 16.44 3.81 -0.33
C MET A 253 16.32 2.40 0.27
N GLY A 254 15.24 2.12 0.99
CA GLY A 254 15.09 0.88 1.74
C GLY A 254 15.66 0.90 3.18
N PHE A 255 16.26 2.02 3.63
CA PHE A 255 16.82 2.15 4.98
C PHE A 255 16.26 3.34 5.77
N GLY A 256 15.97 3.10 7.05
CA GLY A 256 15.38 4.07 7.97
C GLY A 256 13.85 4.12 7.89
N HIS A 257 13.21 4.50 8.99
CA HIS A 257 11.74 4.57 9.07
C HIS A 257 11.27 5.68 10.03
N ARG A 258 10.11 6.31 9.74
CA ARG A 258 9.52 7.35 10.58
C ARG A 258 9.09 6.79 11.95
N VAL A 259 8.31 5.70 11.90
CA VAL A 259 7.76 4.96 13.05
C VAL A 259 8.80 4.04 13.70
N TYR A 260 9.35 3.06 12.96
CA TYR A 260 10.30 2.10 13.52
C TYR A 260 11.67 2.71 13.84
N LYS A 261 12.13 2.51 15.08
CA LYS A 261 13.51 2.78 15.57
C LYS A 261 14.32 1.51 15.79
N VAL A 262 13.74 0.41 15.34
CA VAL A 262 14.34 -0.93 15.23
C VAL A 262 14.04 -1.44 13.83
N ARG A 263 14.43 -2.67 13.53
CA ARG A 263 14.10 -3.30 12.24
C ARG A 263 12.58 -3.37 12.05
N ASP A 264 12.11 -3.06 10.85
CA ASP A 264 10.69 -3.13 10.51
C ASP A 264 10.26 -4.61 10.44
N PRO A 265 9.25 -5.06 11.22
CA PRO A 265 8.81 -6.46 11.18
C PRO A 265 8.35 -6.91 9.80
N ARG A 266 7.87 -5.97 8.96
CA ARG A 266 7.50 -6.26 7.57
C ARG A 266 8.71 -6.62 6.71
N ALA A 267 9.86 -5.99 6.97
CA ALA A 267 11.10 -6.32 6.26
C ALA A 267 11.51 -7.77 6.56
N ASP A 268 11.32 -8.24 7.79
CA ASP A 268 11.63 -9.63 8.17
C ASP A 268 10.68 -10.63 7.51
N VAL A 269 9.37 -10.34 7.48
CA VAL A 269 8.38 -11.18 6.80
C VAL A 269 8.70 -11.30 5.31
N LEU A 270 9.00 -10.19 4.64
CA LEU A 270 9.32 -10.20 3.20
C LEU A 270 10.69 -10.81 2.91
N ASN A 271 11.67 -10.64 3.80
CA ASN A 271 12.95 -11.33 3.68
C ASN A 271 12.77 -12.85 3.75
N ALA A 272 11.98 -13.36 4.70
CA ALA A 272 11.70 -14.79 4.79
C ALA A 272 10.92 -15.32 3.57
N ALA A 273 10.04 -14.50 2.98
CA ALA A 273 9.37 -14.84 1.72
C ALA A 273 10.38 -14.90 0.55
N ALA A 274 11.29 -13.92 0.47
CA ALA A 274 12.33 -13.89 -0.54
C ALA A 274 13.29 -15.09 -0.41
N GLU A 275 13.72 -15.44 0.79
CA GLU A 275 14.58 -16.61 1.05
C GLU A 275 13.98 -17.91 0.49
N ARG A 276 12.66 -18.10 0.65
CA ARG A 276 11.96 -19.28 0.13
C ARG A 276 11.77 -19.24 -1.38
N PHE A 277 11.61 -18.04 -1.95
CA PHE A 277 11.36 -17.85 -3.38
C PHE A 277 12.65 -17.94 -4.22
N PHE A 278 13.73 -17.32 -3.76
CA PHE A 278 15.00 -17.25 -4.48
C PHE A 278 15.87 -18.48 -4.19
N VAL A 279 15.47 -19.62 -4.73
CA VAL A 279 16.19 -20.91 -4.65
C VAL A 279 16.77 -21.34 -6.01
N GLY A 280 17.69 -22.31 -6.00
CA GLY A 280 18.34 -22.81 -7.21
C GLY A 280 19.17 -21.73 -7.90
N GLU A 281 18.95 -21.51 -9.20
CA GLU A 281 19.65 -20.49 -9.99
C GLU A 281 19.41 -19.06 -9.48
N ARG A 282 18.32 -18.83 -8.74
CA ARG A 282 17.98 -17.52 -8.15
C ARG A 282 18.71 -17.23 -6.83
N ALA A 283 19.34 -18.24 -6.22
CA ALA A 283 19.92 -18.13 -4.88
C ALA A 283 21.14 -17.19 -4.84
N GLU A 284 21.91 -17.10 -5.92
CA GLU A 284 23.07 -16.22 -6.01
C GLU A 284 22.65 -14.74 -5.94
N PHE A 285 21.57 -14.36 -6.63
CA PHE A 285 21.03 -13.01 -6.56
C PHE A 285 20.53 -12.66 -5.15
N TYR A 286 19.87 -13.59 -4.46
CA TYR A 286 19.48 -13.39 -3.06
C TYR A 286 20.69 -13.21 -2.15
N ALA A 287 21.74 -14.00 -2.33
CA ALA A 287 22.99 -13.86 -1.56
C ALA A 287 23.63 -12.47 -1.78
N LEU A 288 23.63 -11.96 -3.02
CA LEU A 288 24.07 -10.59 -3.31
C LEU A 288 23.23 -9.56 -2.57
N VAL A 289 21.90 -9.65 -2.62
CA VAL A 289 21.00 -8.70 -1.93
C VAL A 289 21.27 -8.68 -0.42
N ARG A 290 21.47 -9.85 0.19
CA ARG A 290 21.81 -10.00 1.61
C ARG A 290 23.17 -9.38 1.94
N HIS A 291 24.16 -9.56 1.08
CA HIS A 291 25.47 -8.95 1.22
C HIS A 291 25.39 -7.42 1.14
N VAL A 292 24.68 -6.89 0.14
CA VAL A 292 24.44 -5.45 -0.06
C VAL A 292 23.72 -4.84 1.14
N GLU A 293 22.71 -5.52 1.70
CA GLU A 293 22.03 -5.05 2.91
C GLU A 293 23.01 -4.93 4.08
N GLN A 294 23.84 -5.95 4.31
CA GLN A 294 24.78 -5.96 5.43
C GLN A 294 25.80 -4.82 5.30
N VAL A 295 26.42 -4.67 4.13
CA VAL A 295 27.38 -3.60 3.85
C VAL A 295 26.74 -2.22 4.02
N ALA A 296 25.50 -2.04 3.55
CA ALA A 296 24.78 -0.79 3.72
C ALA A 296 24.52 -0.46 5.20
N LEU A 297 24.14 -1.44 6.02
CA LEU A 297 23.93 -1.25 7.46
C LEU A 297 25.22 -0.86 8.18
N ASP A 298 26.34 -1.52 7.84
CA ASP A 298 27.64 -1.24 8.45
C ASP A 298 28.12 0.18 8.11
N LEU A 299 28.02 0.58 6.84
CA LEU A 299 28.38 1.93 6.40
C LEU A 299 27.41 3.01 6.93
N LEU A 300 26.12 2.70 7.10
CA LEU A 300 25.17 3.65 7.71
C LEU A 300 25.52 3.91 9.18
N GLU A 301 25.97 2.90 9.93
CA GLU A 301 26.44 3.10 11.29
C GLU A 301 27.74 3.91 11.32
N GLU A 302 28.67 3.66 10.39
CA GLU A 302 29.92 4.43 10.24
C GLU A 302 29.67 5.91 9.95
N TYR A 303 28.86 6.23 8.93
CA TYR A 303 28.65 7.61 8.46
C TYR A 303 27.58 8.37 9.26
N LYS A 304 26.67 7.67 9.92
CA LYS A 304 25.52 8.27 10.62
C LYS A 304 25.35 7.63 12.02
N PRO A 305 26.39 7.65 12.87
CA PRO A 305 26.38 6.96 14.16
C PRO A 305 25.25 7.48 15.06
N GLY A 306 24.60 6.56 15.77
CA GLY A 306 23.48 6.88 16.66
C GLY A 306 22.15 7.19 15.94
N ARG A 307 22.11 7.22 14.60
CA ARG A 307 20.84 7.26 13.86
C ARG A 307 20.35 5.84 13.61
N SER A 308 19.15 5.52 14.09
CA SER A 308 18.50 4.24 13.78
C SER A 308 18.07 4.14 12.31
N LEU A 309 19.00 3.74 11.44
CA LEU A 309 18.79 3.53 10.00
C LEU A 309 18.83 2.03 9.68
N LYS A 310 17.80 1.30 10.12
CA LYS A 310 17.64 -0.13 9.84
C LYS A 310 16.87 -0.35 8.54
N THR A 311 17.01 -1.53 7.95
CA THR A 311 16.24 -1.93 6.77
C THR A 311 14.74 -1.80 7.03
N ASN A 312 14.05 -1.19 6.07
CA ASN A 312 12.61 -1.00 6.11
C ASN A 312 11.89 -1.93 5.11
N VAL A 313 10.56 -1.90 5.10
CA VAL A 313 9.74 -2.74 4.22
C VAL A 313 10.03 -2.57 2.72
N GLU A 314 10.48 -1.39 2.27
CA GLU A 314 10.66 -1.07 0.85
C GLU A 314 11.76 -1.92 0.21
N PHE A 315 12.85 -2.20 0.95
CA PHE A 315 13.99 -2.98 0.43
C PHE A 315 13.57 -4.38 0.00
N TYR A 316 12.89 -5.10 0.88
CA TYR A 316 12.40 -6.45 0.59
C TYR A 316 11.11 -6.46 -0.24
N THR A 317 10.34 -5.38 -0.23
CA THR A 317 9.24 -5.19 -1.19
C THR A 317 9.77 -5.20 -2.61
N ALA A 318 10.79 -4.38 -2.89
CA ALA A 318 11.38 -4.32 -4.22
C ALA A 318 11.93 -5.69 -4.64
N LEU A 319 12.62 -6.41 -3.73
CA LEU A 319 13.10 -7.77 -3.97
C LEU A 319 11.98 -8.76 -4.34
N VAL A 320 10.94 -8.86 -3.50
CA VAL A 320 9.86 -9.83 -3.72
C VAL A 320 9.11 -9.52 -5.01
N LEU A 321 8.73 -8.26 -5.24
CA LEU A 321 7.97 -7.86 -6.42
C LEU A 321 8.80 -8.00 -7.71
N HIS A 322 10.08 -7.66 -7.69
CA HIS A 322 10.97 -7.92 -8.82
C HIS A 322 11.12 -9.42 -9.08
N GLY A 323 11.27 -10.23 -8.03
CA GLY A 323 11.41 -11.68 -8.15
C GLY A 323 10.24 -12.36 -8.86
N ILE A 324 9.01 -11.90 -8.61
CA ILE A 324 7.80 -12.41 -9.31
C ILE A 324 7.57 -11.76 -10.68
N GLY A 325 8.53 -10.96 -11.18
CA GLY A 325 8.48 -10.34 -12.49
C GLY A 325 7.60 -9.10 -12.60
N LEU A 326 7.22 -8.46 -11.48
CA LEU A 326 6.43 -7.23 -11.54
C LEU A 326 7.29 -6.04 -12.00
N PRO A 327 6.84 -5.27 -13.01
CA PRO A 327 7.44 -3.98 -13.37
C PRO A 327 7.39 -3.00 -12.20
N THR A 328 8.43 -2.17 -12.06
CA THR A 328 8.55 -1.16 -10.99
C THR A 328 7.40 -0.15 -10.98
N ASP A 329 6.87 0.19 -12.16
CA ASP A 329 5.68 1.05 -12.33
C ASP A 329 4.42 0.48 -11.66
N LEU A 330 4.38 -0.84 -11.41
CA LEU A 330 3.28 -1.53 -10.74
C LEU A 330 3.47 -1.67 -9.23
N PHE A 331 4.59 -1.25 -8.65
CA PHE A 331 4.84 -1.42 -7.21
C PHE A 331 3.83 -0.62 -6.35
N SER A 332 3.68 0.68 -6.59
CA SER A 332 2.70 1.50 -5.87
C SER A 332 1.23 1.10 -6.14
N PRO A 333 0.82 0.79 -7.38
CA PRO A 333 -0.50 0.20 -7.65
C PRO A 333 -0.75 -1.13 -6.93
N THR A 334 0.24 -2.01 -6.85
CA THR A 334 0.11 -3.29 -6.11
C THR A 334 0.02 -3.03 -4.61
N PHE A 335 0.72 -2.02 -4.09
CA PHE A 335 0.53 -1.56 -2.72
C PHE A 335 -0.92 -1.07 -2.49
N ALA A 336 -1.52 -0.38 -3.45
CA ALA A 336 -2.94 0.02 -3.38
C ALA A 336 -3.91 -1.17 -3.43
N ILE A 337 -3.63 -2.20 -4.24
CA ILE A 337 -4.39 -3.48 -4.29
C ILE A 337 -4.43 -4.15 -2.91
N SER A 338 -3.34 -4.09 -2.15
CA SER A 338 -3.33 -4.58 -0.78
C SER A 338 -4.08 -3.61 0.17
N ARG A 339 -3.74 -2.32 0.12
CA ARG A 339 -4.22 -1.31 1.06
C ARG A 339 -5.73 -1.08 1.01
N VAL A 340 -6.39 -1.34 -0.11
CA VAL A 340 -7.85 -1.25 -0.20
C VAL A 340 -8.56 -2.16 0.81
N GLY A 341 -7.98 -3.31 1.19
CA GLY A 341 -8.50 -4.16 2.26
C GLY A 341 -8.52 -3.46 3.62
N GLY A 342 -7.43 -2.79 3.98
CA GLY A 342 -7.39 -1.98 5.21
C GLY A 342 -8.22 -0.70 5.13
N TRP A 343 -8.20 0.03 4.00
CA TRP A 343 -9.00 1.26 3.85
C TRP A 343 -10.49 1.00 4.03
N THR A 344 -11.00 -0.05 3.39
CA THR A 344 -12.41 -0.45 3.51
C THR A 344 -12.73 -0.88 4.93
N ALA A 345 -11.86 -1.66 5.59
CA ALA A 345 -12.06 -2.06 6.99
C ALA A 345 -12.12 -0.84 7.94
N HIS A 346 -11.22 0.13 7.77
CA HIS A 346 -11.21 1.36 8.57
C HIS A 346 -12.43 2.24 8.31
N ALA A 347 -12.92 2.31 7.06
CA ALA A 347 -14.14 3.03 6.74
C ALA A 347 -15.37 2.34 7.37
N LEU A 348 -15.48 1.00 7.29
CA LEU A 348 -16.54 0.22 7.94
C LEU A 348 -16.55 0.41 9.46
N GLU A 349 -15.37 0.32 10.11
CA GLU A 349 -15.22 0.60 11.55
C GLU A 349 -15.67 2.02 11.90
N HIS A 350 -15.39 2.99 11.02
CA HIS A 350 -15.78 4.37 11.25
C HIS A 350 -17.29 4.62 11.04
N TYR A 351 -17.92 4.02 10.02
CA TYR A 351 -19.37 4.11 9.80
C TYR A 351 -20.16 3.61 11.00
N ALA A 352 -19.68 2.57 11.69
CA ALA A 352 -20.28 2.09 12.93
C ALA A 352 -20.20 3.11 14.09
N SER A 353 -19.23 4.02 14.07
CA SER A 353 -19.06 5.06 15.11
C SER A 353 -19.93 6.30 14.91
N GLY A 354 -20.21 6.67 13.64
CA GLY A 354 -21.05 7.82 13.27
C GLY A 354 -20.52 9.21 13.67
N ARG A 355 -19.24 9.36 14.03
CA ARG A 355 -18.68 10.64 14.53
C ARG A 355 -17.84 11.37 13.49
N ILE A 356 -18.24 12.59 13.14
CA ILE A 356 -17.49 13.45 12.22
C ILE A 356 -16.09 13.81 12.75
N ILE A 357 -15.07 13.72 11.89
CA ILE A 357 -13.70 14.18 12.17
C ILE A 357 -13.58 15.64 11.73
N ARG A 358 -13.59 16.56 12.70
CA ARG A 358 -13.55 18.00 12.45
C ARG A 358 -12.60 18.72 13.42
N PRO A 359 -11.28 18.72 13.15
CA PRO A 359 -10.31 19.42 14.00
C PRO A 359 -10.46 20.95 13.89
N LEU A 360 -9.93 21.66 14.89
CA LEU A 360 -9.78 23.11 14.86
C LEU A 360 -8.47 23.50 14.15
N ALA A 361 -8.42 24.73 13.64
CA ALA A 361 -7.20 25.37 13.17
C ALA A 361 -6.94 26.64 14.00
N GLN A 362 -5.68 26.94 14.29
CA GLN A 362 -5.30 28.21 14.90
C GLN A 362 -5.19 29.27 13.80
N TYR A 363 -6.03 30.30 13.87
CA TYR A 363 -5.95 31.44 12.95
C TYR A 363 -4.75 32.34 13.30
N THR A 364 -3.87 32.57 12.34
CA THR A 364 -2.67 33.43 12.49
C THR A 364 -2.63 34.57 11.47
N GLY A 365 -3.75 34.83 10.79
CA GLY A 365 -3.87 35.94 9.85
C GLY A 365 -4.10 37.27 10.56
N GLU A 366 -3.90 38.37 9.84
CA GLU A 366 -4.29 39.69 10.33
C GLU A 366 -5.81 39.80 10.50
N THR A 367 -6.24 40.27 11.66
CA THR A 367 -7.63 40.62 11.92
C THR A 367 -7.90 42.07 11.54
N GLU A 368 -9.19 42.43 11.40
CA GLU A 368 -9.64 43.82 11.21
C GLU A 368 -9.22 44.49 9.88
N ARG A 369 -8.85 43.70 8.87
CA ARG A 369 -8.67 44.21 7.51
C ARG A 369 -9.96 44.86 7.02
N ARG A 370 -9.85 46.11 6.56
CA ARG A 370 -10.99 46.83 5.97
C ARG A 370 -11.17 46.39 4.52
N TRP A 371 -12.40 46.08 4.14
CA TRP A 371 -12.74 45.88 2.74
C TRP A 371 -12.65 47.22 2.01
N VAL A 372 -11.90 47.24 0.92
CA VAL A 372 -11.72 48.43 0.06
C VAL A 372 -12.34 48.12 -1.31
N PRO A 373 -13.18 49.00 -1.89
CA PRO A 373 -13.69 48.84 -3.25
C PRO A 373 -12.55 48.64 -4.26
N ILE A 374 -12.76 47.85 -5.30
CA ILE A 374 -11.72 47.57 -6.30
C ILE A 374 -11.17 48.83 -6.97
N THR A 375 -11.99 49.89 -7.05
CA THR A 375 -11.64 51.21 -7.60
C THR A 375 -10.77 52.06 -6.66
N GLU A 376 -10.62 51.66 -5.40
CA GLU A 376 -9.90 52.37 -4.34
C GLU A 376 -8.67 51.58 -3.85
N ARG A 377 -8.29 50.51 -4.55
CA ARG A 377 -7.07 49.73 -4.27
C ARG A 377 -5.93 50.27 -5.13
N ASP A 378 -4.73 50.36 -4.56
CA ASP A 378 -3.49 50.76 -5.26
C ASP A 378 -3.05 49.74 -6.34
#